data_AF-A0A8H6M4F4-F1
#
_entry.id   AF-A0A8H6M4F4-F1
#
_cell.length_a   1.000
_cell.length_b   1.000
_cell.length_c   1.000
_cell.angle_alpha   90.00
_cell.angle_beta   90.00
_cell.angle_gamma   90.00
#
_symmetry.space_group_name_H-M   'P 1'
#
loop_
_entity.id
_entity.type
_entity.pdbx_description
1 polymer ?
#
loop_
_entity_poly.entity_id
_entity_poly.type
_entity_poly.pdbx_seq_one_letter_code
_entity_poly.pdbx_strand_id
1 'polypeptide(L)' 'GSAWVAELLAGHPVRFREQMGLSKTTFRKLSQELQIRGGLRDSRHVLVDEQLGIYLYF' A
#
# COMPACT_ATOMS: atom_id res chain seq x y z
N GLY A 1 1.89 13.18 -5.80
CA GLY A 1 1.27 12.47 -6.94
C GLY A 1 0.81 11.11 -6.46
N SER A 2 -0.20 10.52 -7.10
CA SER A 2 -0.75 9.20 -6.76
C SER A 2 0.35 8.11 -6.71
N ALA A 3 1.33 8.16 -7.62
CA ALA A 3 2.40 7.17 -7.77
C ALA A 3 3.39 6.97 -6.58
N TRP A 4 3.27 7.70 -5.47
CA TRP A 4 4.26 7.65 -4.38
C TRP A 4 4.37 6.26 -3.72
N VAL A 5 3.25 5.52 -3.57
CA VAL A 5 3.29 4.16 -3.03
C VAL A 5 4.01 3.22 -3.99
N ALA A 6 3.82 3.40 -5.29
CA ALA A 6 4.53 2.63 -6.31
C ALA A 6 6.04 2.90 -6.26
N GLU A 7 6.45 4.16 -6.09
CA GLU A 7 7.85 4.55 -5.89
C GLU A 7 8.44 3.91 -4.63
N LEU A 8 7.69 3.89 -3.52
CA LEU A 8 8.11 3.26 -2.27
C LEU A 8 8.25 1.73 -2.42
N LEU A 9 7.32 1.10 -3.13
CA LEU A 9 7.33 -0.32 -3.45
C LEU A 9 8.47 -0.69 -4.41
N ALA A 10 8.92 0.23 -5.26
CA ALA A 10 10.09 0.07 -6.13
C ALA A 10 11.42 0.34 -5.39
N GLY A 11 11.41 1.16 -4.34
CA GLY A 11 12.60 1.58 -3.59
C GLY A 11 13.21 0.51 -2.66
N HIS A 12 13.99 0.92 -1.65
CA HIS A 12 14.65 -0.03 -0.75
C HIS A 12 13.67 -0.64 0.28
N PRO A 13 13.67 -1.97 0.54
CA PRO A 13 12.77 -2.61 1.51
C PRO A 13 12.82 -2.03 2.93
N VAL A 14 14.00 -1.61 3.39
CA VAL A 14 14.16 -1.00 4.72
C VAL A 14 13.43 0.34 4.81
N ARG A 15 13.58 1.21 3.80
CA ARG A 15 12.89 2.50 3.75
C ARG A 15 11.38 2.32 3.72
N PHE A 16 10.89 1.34 2.96
CA PHE A 16 9.47 1.00 2.95
C PHE A 16 8.98 0.61 4.35
N ARG A 17 9.74 -0.24 5.06
CA ARG A 17 9.39 -0.66 6.43
C ARG A 17 9.42 0.50 7.42
N GLU A 18 10.39 1.39 7.32
CA GLU A 18 10.48 2.59 8.16
C GLU A 18 9.29 3.54 7.96
N GLN A 19 8.80 3.65 6.72
CA GLN A 19 7.69 4.55 6.37
C GLN A 19 6.31 3.94 6.64
N MET A 20 6.14 2.64 6.37
CA MET A 20 4.83 1.97 6.42
C MET A 20 4.62 1.13 7.70
N GLY A 21 5.65 0.99 8.54
CA GLY A 21 5.62 0.13 9.73
C GLY A 21 5.59 -1.38 9.43
N LEU A 22 5.61 -1.79 8.16
CA LEU A 22 5.53 -3.19 7.76
C LEU A 22 6.34 -3.49 6.49
N SER A 23 6.60 -4.78 6.25
CA SER A 23 7.39 -5.20 5.09
C SER A 23 6.59 -5.11 3.78
N LYS A 24 7.28 -4.98 2.64
CA LYS A 24 6.64 -4.99 1.30
C LYS A 24 5.81 -6.25 1.04
N THR A 25 6.25 -7.39 1.55
CA THR A 25 5.53 -8.66 1.39
C THR A 25 4.26 -8.69 2.23
N THR A 26 4.33 -8.20 3.47
CA THR A 26 3.14 -8.00 4.33
C THR A 26 2.15 -7.03 3.69
N PHE A 27 2.63 -5.91 3.14
CA PHE A 27 1.80 -4.91 2.46
C PHE A 27 0.98 -5.53 1.32
N ARG A 28 1.66 -6.26 0.43
CA ARG A 28 1.00 -6.91 -0.72
C ARG A 28 -0.03 -7.95 -0.29
N LYS A 29 0.29 -8.77 0.72
CA LYS A 29 -0.66 -9.75 1.27
C LYS A 29 -1.87 -9.06 1.89
N LEU A 30 -1.66 -8.00 2.67
CA LEU A 30 -2.74 -7.22 3.28
C LEU A 30 -3.62 -6.58 2.20
N SER A 31 -3.02 -5.96 1.18
CA SER A 31 -3.74 -5.40 0.02
C SER A 31 -4.62 -6.45 -0.67
N GLN A 32 -4.07 -7.65 -0.92
CA GLN A 32 -4.83 -8.77 -1.52
C GLN A 32 -5.98 -9.24 -0.62
N GLU A 33 -5.73 -9.45 0.67
CA GLU A 33 -6.78 -9.90 1.61
C GLU A 33 -7.89 -8.87 1.77
N LEU A 34 -7.57 -7.58 1.79
CA LEU A 34 -8.56 -6.50 1.85
C LEU A 34 -9.40 -6.41 0.57
N GLN A 35 -8.82 -6.71 -0.60
CA GLN A 35 -9.57 -6.79 -1.86
C GLN A 35 -10.49 -8.01 -1.89
N ILE A 36 -10.00 -9.17 -1.45
CA ILE A 36 -10.74 -10.44 -1.52
C ILE A 36 -11.84 -10.50 -0.45
N ARG A 37 -11.52 -10.13 0.79
CA ARG A 37 -12.41 -10.31 1.95
C ARG A 37 -12.98 -9.01 2.50
N GLY A 38 -12.25 -7.90 2.36
CA GLY A 38 -12.62 -6.59 2.90
C GLY A 38 -13.45 -5.73 1.95
N GLY A 39 -13.58 -6.12 0.68
CA GLY A 39 -14.30 -5.33 -0.33
C GLY A 39 -13.56 -4.07 -0.80
N LEU A 40 -12.27 -3.94 -0.48
CA LEU A 40 -11.45 -2.81 -0.92
C LEU A 40 -11.30 -2.83 -2.45
N ARG A 41 -11.53 -1.69 -3.09
CA ARG A 41 -11.46 -1.52 -4.54
C ARG A 41 -10.84 -0.18 -4.89
N ASP A 42 -10.35 -0.08 -6.11
CA ASP A 42 -9.93 1.21 -6.66
C ASP A 42 -11.11 2.19 -6.62
N SER A 43 -10.80 3.44 -6.30
CA SER A 43 -11.75 4.54 -6.45
C SER A 43 -11.52 5.23 -7.81
N ARG A 44 -12.34 6.24 -8.13
CA ARG A 44 -12.20 7.00 -9.39
C ARG A 44 -10.80 7.62 -9.57
N HIS A 45 -10.07 7.88 -8.49
CA HIS A 45 -8.82 8.63 -8.52
C HIS A 45 -7.67 8.03 -7.70
N VAL A 46 -7.91 6.95 -6.95
CA VAL A 46 -6.94 6.40 -6.00
C VAL A 46 -6.94 4.88 -6.06
N LEU A 47 -5.77 4.30 -6.31
CA LEU A 47 -5.58 2.85 -6.38
C LEU A 47 -5.66 2.20 -4.99
N VAL A 48 -5.98 0.92 -4.91
CA VAL A 48 -6.02 0.16 -3.64
C VAL A 48 -4.73 0.32 -2.82
N ASP A 49 -3.58 0.18 -3.47
CA ASP A 49 -2.28 0.30 -2.80
C ASP A 49 -2.07 1.74 -2.26
N GLU A 50 -2.57 2.75 -2.95
CA GLU A 50 -2.51 4.13 -2.49
C GLU A 50 -3.45 4.38 -1.31
N GLN A 51 -4.67 3.84 -1.36
CA GLN A 51 -5.63 3.92 -0.26
C GLN A 51 -5.07 3.26 1.00
N LEU A 52 -4.52 2.05 0.86
CA LEU A 52 -3.89 1.34 1.96
C LEU A 52 -2.62 2.05 2.46
N GLY A 53 -1.80 2.57 1.54
CA GLY A 53 -0.61 3.35 1.89
C GLY A 53 -0.95 4.61 2.67
N ILE A 54 -2.01 5.33 2.29
CA ILE A 54 -2.52 6.50 3.04
C ILE A 54 -2.98 6.08 4.44
N TYR A 55 -3.72 4.99 4.54
CA TYR A 55 -4.21 4.48 5.83
C TYR A 55 -3.09 4.07 6.79
N LEU A 56 -2.00 3.49 6.28
CA LEU A 56 -0.88 3.02 7.11
C LEU A 56 0.13 4.13 7.46
N TYR A 57 0.13 5.23 6.70
CA TYR A 57 1.06 6.33 6.90
C TYR A 57 0.56 7.37 7.93
N PHE A 58 -0.73 7.34 8.27
CA PHE A 58 -1.37 8.17 9.30
C PHE A 58 -1.59 7.39 10.60
#